data_AF-A0A3B1JKP9-F1
#
_entry.id   AF-A0A3B1JKP9-F1
#
_cell.length_a   1.000
_cell.length_b   1.000
_cell.length_c   1.000
_cell.angle_alpha   90.00
_cell.angle_beta   90.00
_cell.angle_gamma   90.00
#
_symmetry.space_group_name_H-M   'P 1'
#
loop_
_entity.id
_entity.type
_entity.pdbx_description
1 polymer ?
#
loop_
_entity_poly.entity_id
_entity_poly.type
_entity_poly.pdbx_seq_one_letter_code
_entity_poly.pdbx_strand_id
1 'polypeptide(L)'
;MSARGSGTRGFYFNTVLSLARSLAAHRPAPAEKVQKLLCMCPLDTRGVFSLDIRRRDAVIALAVFLVESDLQHKDMVVGYLLSLLKGLPRVQWVEEATGRKSKESLPMAEIFSFCLVTLLFDVALRDPESCTQVKHFHQQTPASTHSEKPQVLPSCITI
;
A
#
# COMPACT_ATOMS: atom_id res chain seq x y z
N MET A 1 -12.68 20.70 -18.87
CA MET A 1 -12.79 21.23 -17.49
C MET A 1 -13.32 20.10 -16.61
N SER A 2 -12.52 19.61 -15.66
CA SER A 2 -12.80 18.37 -14.93
C SER A 2 -13.79 18.62 -13.79
N ALA A 3 -15.00 18.08 -13.93
CA ALA A 3 -15.98 18.01 -12.85
C ALA A 3 -15.51 16.95 -11.83
N ARG A 4 -14.65 17.34 -10.89
CA ARG A 4 -14.30 16.50 -9.73
C ARG A 4 -15.16 16.88 -8.54
N GLY A 5 -16.37 16.33 -8.50
CA GLY A 5 -17.12 16.25 -7.26
C GLY A 5 -16.45 15.26 -6.30
N SER A 6 -15.98 15.73 -5.15
CA SER A 6 -15.94 15.01 -3.85
C SER A 6 -15.13 15.84 -2.84
N GLY A 7 -15.78 16.82 -2.21
CA GLY A 7 -15.13 17.81 -1.33
C GLY A 7 -14.54 17.26 -0.01
N THR A 8 -14.63 15.96 0.27
CA THR A 8 -14.13 15.36 1.53
C THR A 8 -13.14 14.21 1.30
N ARG A 9 -13.38 13.32 0.32
CA ARG A 9 -12.46 12.21 0.01
C ARG A 9 -11.08 12.71 -0.44
N GLY A 10 -11.04 13.74 -1.28
CA GLY A 10 -9.77 14.35 -1.70
C GLY A 10 -9.07 15.09 -0.57
N PHE A 11 -9.82 15.74 0.32
CA PHE A 11 -9.26 16.59 1.37
C PHE A 11 -8.48 15.79 2.43
N TYR A 12 -9.05 14.69 2.93
CA TYR A 12 -8.37 13.85 3.92
C TYR A 12 -7.11 13.23 3.33
N PHE A 13 -7.21 12.56 2.19
CA PHE A 13 -6.07 11.95 1.52
C PHE A 13 -4.93 12.96 1.28
N ASN A 14 -5.26 14.13 0.71
CA ASN A 14 -4.26 15.18 0.46
C ASN A 14 -3.60 15.63 1.77
N THR A 15 -4.36 15.77 2.86
CA THR A 15 -3.81 16.18 4.16
C THR A 15 -2.84 15.15 4.72
N VAL A 16 -3.23 13.86 4.74
CA VAL A 16 -2.39 12.78 5.27
C VAL A 16 -1.16 12.56 4.38
N LEU A 17 -1.31 12.69 3.06
CA LEU A 17 -0.20 12.62 2.12
C LEU A 17 0.77 13.80 2.30
N SER A 18 0.27 15.03 2.45
CA SER A 18 1.11 16.20 2.75
C SER A 18 1.88 16.03 4.06
N LEU A 19 1.26 15.46 5.10
CA LEU A 19 1.95 15.11 6.34
C LEU A 19 3.07 14.10 6.09
N ALA A 20 2.80 13.02 5.35
CA ALA A 20 3.80 12.01 5.01
C ALA A 20 5.01 12.60 4.28
N ARG A 21 4.78 13.44 3.26
CA ARG A 21 5.85 14.13 2.53
C ARG A 21 6.64 15.09 3.40
N SER A 22 5.95 15.86 4.25
CA SER A 22 6.61 16.75 5.20
C SER A 22 7.49 15.98 6.19
N LEU A 23 7.06 14.80 6.64
CA LEU A 23 7.87 13.92 7.47
C LEU A 23 9.07 13.35 6.70
N ALA A 24 8.89 12.97 5.44
CA ALA A 24 9.95 12.45 4.59
C ALA A 24 11.07 13.47 4.32
N ALA A 25 10.74 14.76 4.29
CA ALA A 25 11.72 15.84 4.14
C ALA A 25 12.64 16.01 5.37
N HIS A 26 12.25 15.50 6.54
CA HIS A 26 13.10 15.56 7.74
C HIS A 26 14.17 14.45 7.71
N ARG A 27 15.41 14.80 8.07
CA ARG A 27 16.55 13.88 8.18
C ARG A 27 17.29 14.07 9.53
N PRO A 28 17.04 13.21 10.55
CA PRO A 28 16.05 12.13 10.59
C PRO A 28 14.62 12.63 10.84
N ALA A 29 13.63 11.87 10.36
CA ALA A 29 12.22 12.07 10.64
C ALA A 29 11.92 11.72 12.11
N PRO A 30 11.22 12.60 12.87
CA PRO A 30 10.91 12.33 14.28
C PRO A 30 10.06 11.08 14.45
N ALA A 31 10.55 10.09 15.22
CA ALA A 31 9.92 8.78 15.39
C ALA A 31 8.47 8.89 15.90
N GLU A 32 8.22 9.81 16.84
CA GLU A 32 6.90 10.02 17.44
C GLU A 32 5.90 10.51 16.40
N LYS A 33 6.35 11.30 15.42
CA LYS A 33 5.47 11.78 14.34
C LYS A 33 5.21 10.70 13.28
N VAL A 34 6.21 9.88 12.99
CA VAL A 34 6.04 8.71 12.10
C VAL A 34 5.10 7.69 12.74
N GLN A 35 5.22 7.46 14.05
CA GLN A 35 4.30 6.60 14.79
C GLN A 35 2.86 7.13 14.78
N LYS A 36 2.66 8.46 14.88
CA LYS A 36 1.32 9.06 14.72
C LYS A 36 0.72 8.79 13.34
N LEU A 37 1.52 8.87 12.28
CA LEU A 37 1.07 8.51 10.93
C LEU A 37 0.71 7.02 10.84
N LEU A 38 1.54 6.14 11.42
CA LEU A 38 1.26 4.71 11.50
C LEU A 38 -0.04 4.41 12.28
N CYS A 39 -0.32 5.13 13.37
CA CYS A 39 -1.56 4.97 14.14
C CYS A 39 -2.85 5.34 13.38
N MET A 40 -2.74 6.05 12.24
CA MET A 40 -3.89 6.31 11.35
C MET A 40 -4.23 5.12 10.44
N CYS A 41 -3.30 4.16 10.33
CA CYS A 41 -3.45 2.95 9.52
C CYS A 41 -4.31 1.89 10.26
N PRO A 42 -4.88 0.89 9.56
CA PRO A 42 -5.63 -0.18 10.22
C PRO A 42 -4.73 -1.01 11.14
N LEU A 43 -5.29 -1.44 12.28
CA LEU A 43 -4.63 -2.38 13.18
C LEU A 43 -5.03 -3.81 12.84
N ASP A 44 -4.10 -4.75 13.00
CA ASP A 44 -4.40 -6.17 12.94
C ASP A 44 -5.21 -6.57 14.19
N THR A 45 -6.43 -7.06 13.98
CA THR A 45 -7.26 -7.64 15.04
C THR A 45 -7.43 -9.13 14.79
N ARG A 46 -6.58 -9.95 15.42
CA ARG A 46 -6.58 -11.43 15.30
C ARG A 46 -6.45 -11.92 13.85
N GLY A 47 -5.57 -11.30 13.07
CA GLY A 47 -5.34 -11.62 11.66
C GLY A 47 -6.31 -10.95 10.69
N VAL A 48 -7.14 -10.01 11.14
CA VAL A 48 -8.13 -9.32 10.31
C VAL A 48 -7.90 -7.81 10.40
N PHE A 49 -7.70 -7.19 9.24
CA PHE A 49 -7.69 -5.73 9.10
C PHE A 49 -9.07 -5.25 8.64
N SER A 50 -9.52 -4.10 9.14
CA SER A 50 -10.72 -3.43 8.61
C SER A 50 -10.32 -2.14 7.90
N LEU A 51 -10.57 -2.06 6.60
CA LEU A 51 -10.18 -0.97 5.72
C LEU A 51 -11.38 -0.12 5.33
N ASP A 52 -11.54 1.02 5.99
CA ASP A 52 -12.37 2.13 5.52
C ASP A 52 -11.57 3.06 4.59
N ILE A 53 -12.19 4.14 4.11
CA ILE A 53 -11.50 5.09 3.22
C ILE A 53 -10.30 5.78 3.86
N ARG A 54 -10.42 6.20 5.11
CA ARG A 54 -9.36 6.95 5.81
C ARG A 54 -8.16 6.07 6.11
N ARG A 55 -8.41 4.82 6.51
CA ARG A 55 -7.38 3.82 6.80
C ARG A 55 -6.59 3.44 5.55
N ARG A 56 -7.27 3.31 4.41
CA ARG A 56 -6.60 3.05 3.12
C ARG A 56 -5.70 4.21 2.72
N ASP A 57 -6.22 5.44 2.77
CA ASP A 57 -5.49 6.66 2.48
C ASP A 57 -4.23 6.80 3.36
N ALA A 58 -4.36 6.47 4.65
CA ALA A 58 -3.24 6.49 5.60
C ALA A 58 -2.16 5.46 5.25
N VAL A 59 -2.54 4.23 4.85
CA VAL A 59 -1.56 3.21 4.41
C VAL A 59 -0.78 3.67 3.19
N ILE A 60 -1.47 4.23 2.19
CA ILE A 60 -0.81 4.73 0.97
C ILE A 60 0.14 5.88 1.32
N ALA A 61 -0.29 6.83 2.15
CA ALA A 61 0.56 7.92 2.61
C ALA A 61 1.78 7.43 3.40
N LEU A 62 1.62 6.43 4.27
CA LEU A 62 2.71 5.83 5.03
C LEU A 62 3.75 5.14 4.11
N ALA A 63 3.28 4.41 3.10
CA ALA A 63 4.16 3.79 2.11
C ALA A 63 4.89 4.84 1.24
N VAL A 64 4.22 5.94 0.88
CA VAL A 64 4.86 7.09 0.22
C VAL A 64 5.93 7.72 1.12
N PHE A 65 5.65 7.92 2.42
CA PHE A 65 6.66 8.39 3.38
C PHE A 65 7.90 7.48 3.35
N LEU A 66 7.71 6.16 3.40
CA LEU A 66 8.82 5.21 3.42
C LEU A 66 9.70 5.36 2.17
N VAL A 67 9.07 5.46 0.99
CA VAL A 67 9.78 5.62 -0.29
C VAL A 67 10.45 6.99 -0.39
N GLU A 68 9.74 8.09 -0.13
CA GLU A 68 10.27 9.45 -0.28
C GLU A 68 11.33 9.81 0.78
N SER A 69 11.27 9.20 1.97
CA SER A 69 12.22 9.45 3.06
C SER A 69 13.55 8.71 2.90
N ASP A 70 13.70 7.90 1.85
CA ASP A 70 14.80 6.96 1.65
C ASP A 70 14.86 5.88 2.74
N LEU A 71 13.71 5.24 2.98
CA LEU A 71 13.54 4.09 3.88
C LEU A 71 13.79 4.40 5.37
N GLN A 72 13.48 5.61 5.83
CA GLN A 72 13.54 5.89 7.26
C GLN A 72 12.50 5.07 8.04
N HIS A 73 12.88 4.61 9.23
CA HIS A 73 12.05 3.77 10.11
C HIS A 73 11.60 2.46 9.44
N LYS A 74 12.41 1.91 8.50
CA LYS A 74 12.05 0.72 7.71
C LYS A 74 11.63 -0.48 8.56
N ASP A 75 12.31 -0.76 9.66
CA ASP A 75 12.07 -1.97 10.46
C ASP A 75 10.63 -2.03 10.99
N MET A 76 10.09 -0.87 11.38
CA MET A 76 8.70 -0.75 11.85
C MET A 76 7.73 -0.71 10.67
N VAL A 77 8.00 0.13 9.66
CA VAL A 77 7.03 0.42 8.61
C VAL A 77 6.92 -0.73 7.61
N VAL A 78 8.03 -1.32 7.17
CA VAL A 78 8.04 -2.48 6.24
C VAL A 78 7.37 -3.68 6.90
N GLY A 79 7.69 -3.98 8.15
CA GLY A 79 7.05 -5.08 8.88
C GLY A 79 5.53 -4.94 8.94
N TYR A 80 5.05 -3.72 9.22
CA TYR A 80 3.62 -3.42 9.18
C TYR A 80 3.00 -3.60 7.78
N LEU A 81 3.60 -3.03 6.73
CA LEU A 81 3.05 -3.10 5.37
C LEU A 81 3.01 -4.54 4.84
N LEU A 82 4.02 -5.36 5.17
CA LEU A 82 4.05 -6.78 4.80
C LEU A 82 3.00 -7.61 5.57
N SER A 83 2.76 -7.30 6.85
CA SER A 83 1.68 -7.91 7.62
C SER A 83 0.32 -7.61 6.99
N LEU A 84 0.09 -6.34 6.61
CA LEU A 84 -1.12 -5.93 5.91
C LEU A 84 -1.28 -6.63 4.56
N LEU A 85 -0.21 -6.72 3.76
CA LEU A 85 -0.19 -7.42 2.47
C LEU A 85 -0.61 -8.89 2.64
N LYS A 86 -0.06 -9.59 3.64
CA LYS A 86 -0.43 -10.97 4.00
C LYS A 86 -1.87 -11.10 4.50
N GLY A 87 -2.40 -10.04 5.12
CA GLY A 87 -3.77 -9.96 5.62
C GLY A 87 -4.83 -9.65 4.56
N LEU A 88 -4.43 -9.19 3.36
CA LEU A 88 -5.38 -8.79 2.31
C LEU A 88 -6.43 -9.85 1.96
N PRO A 89 -6.13 -11.17 1.91
CA PRO A 89 -7.16 -12.17 1.61
C PRO A 89 -8.30 -12.24 2.64
N ARG A 90 -8.07 -11.77 3.88
CA ARG A 90 -9.04 -11.81 4.99
C ARG A 90 -9.55 -10.43 5.40
N VAL A 91 -9.15 -9.38 4.68
CA VAL A 91 -9.45 -7.99 5.06
C VAL A 91 -10.93 -7.69 4.94
N GLN A 92 -11.47 -6.96 5.91
CA GLN A 92 -12.83 -6.44 5.87
C GLN A 92 -12.82 -5.10 5.14
N TRP A 93 -13.39 -5.08 3.94
CA TRP A 93 -13.60 -3.87 3.18
C TRP A 93 -14.85 -3.14 3.66
N VAL A 94 -14.66 -1.95 4.24
CA VAL A 94 -15.77 -1.10 4.68
C VAL A 94 -16.12 -0.16 3.54
N GLU A 95 -17.17 -0.51 2.78
CA GLU A 95 -17.71 0.37 1.74
C GLU A 95 -18.47 1.54 2.38
N GLU A 96 -18.16 2.78 1.97
CA GLU A 96 -19.08 3.89 2.20
C GLU A 96 -20.29 3.72 1.27
N ALA A 97 -21.50 3.90 1.80
CA ALA A 97 -22.76 3.89 1.06
C ALA A 97 -22.88 5.12 0.13
N THR A 98 -21.96 5.27 -0.82
CA THR A 98 -22.06 6.25 -1.89
C THR A 98 -22.72 5.57 -3.07
N GLY A 99 -24.03 5.78 -3.20
CA GLY A 99 -24.83 5.32 -4.33
C GLY A 99 -24.21 5.77 -5.66
N ARG A 100 -24.22 4.85 -6.64
CA ARG A 100 -23.62 4.90 -7.98
C ARG A 100 -22.18 4.39 -8.05
N LYS A 101 -22.04 3.06 -8.06
CA LYS A 101 -20.89 2.41 -8.72
C LYS A 101 -21.03 2.65 -10.22
N SER A 102 -20.14 3.44 -10.81
CA SER A 102 -20.02 3.52 -12.28
C SER A 102 -19.56 2.16 -12.79
N LYS A 103 -20.11 1.72 -13.92
CA LYS A 103 -19.85 0.39 -14.52
C LYS A 103 -18.38 0.16 -14.93
N GLU A 104 -17.55 1.19 -14.87
CA GLU A 104 -16.19 1.24 -15.39
C GLU A 104 -15.10 1.40 -14.31
N SER A 105 -15.45 1.47 -13.02
CA SER A 105 -14.45 1.55 -11.95
C SER A 105 -14.09 0.16 -11.44
N LEU A 106 -12.79 -0.12 -11.36
CA LEU A 106 -12.27 -1.33 -10.70
C LEU A 106 -12.76 -1.39 -9.23
N PRO A 107 -12.94 -2.61 -8.69
CA PRO A 107 -13.19 -2.81 -7.28
C PRO A 107 -12.13 -2.13 -6.41
N MET A 108 -12.58 -1.53 -5.32
CA MET A 108 -11.73 -0.83 -4.37
C MET A 108 -10.59 -1.71 -3.81
N ALA A 109 -10.87 -3.00 -3.63
CA ALA A 109 -9.89 -3.98 -3.18
C ALA A 109 -8.72 -4.10 -4.17
N GLU A 110 -9.02 -4.12 -5.47
CA GLU A 110 -8.01 -4.24 -6.53
C GLU A 110 -7.15 -2.98 -6.59
N ILE A 111 -7.77 -1.79 -6.58
CA ILE A 111 -7.05 -0.50 -6.61
C ILE A 111 -6.08 -0.41 -5.42
N PHE A 112 -6.56 -0.71 -4.21
CA PHE A 112 -5.73 -0.64 -3.01
C PHE A 112 -4.58 -1.65 -3.05
N SER A 113 -4.89 -2.91 -3.41
CA SER A 113 -3.88 -3.97 -3.46
C SER A 113 -2.80 -3.66 -4.47
N PHE A 114 -3.19 -3.17 -5.66
CA PHE A 114 -2.26 -2.74 -6.69
C PHE A 114 -1.32 -1.63 -6.18
N CYS A 115 -1.87 -0.54 -5.63
CA CYS A 115 -1.06 0.56 -5.12
C CYS A 115 -0.10 0.12 -4.00
N LEU A 116 -0.55 -0.72 -3.07
CA LEU A 116 0.29 -1.22 -1.99
C LEU A 116 1.44 -2.08 -2.53
N VAL A 117 1.17 -3.00 -3.46
CA VAL A 117 2.19 -3.87 -4.07
C VAL A 117 3.19 -3.04 -4.87
N THR A 118 2.75 -2.06 -5.66
CA THR A 118 3.65 -1.18 -6.42
C THR A 118 4.62 -0.44 -5.50
N LEU A 119 4.12 0.14 -4.40
CA LEU A 119 4.99 0.85 -3.44
C LEU A 119 5.95 -0.11 -2.71
N LEU A 120 5.49 -1.31 -2.35
CA LEU A 120 6.36 -2.33 -1.75
C LEU A 120 7.42 -2.84 -2.73
N PHE A 121 7.13 -2.86 -4.02
CA PHE A 121 8.12 -3.16 -5.04
C PHE A 121 9.20 -2.07 -5.11
N ASP A 122 8.82 -0.79 -5.08
CA ASP A 122 9.78 0.32 -5.00
C ASP A 122 10.68 0.22 -3.76
N VAL A 123 10.12 -0.20 -2.62
CA VAL A 123 10.89 -0.48 -1.40
C VAL A 123 11.88 -1.64 -1.61
N ALA A 124 11.42 -2.75 -2.20
CA ALA A 124 12.23 -3.92 -2.50
C ALA A 124 13.38 -3.63 -3.49
N LEU A 125 13.21 -2.67 -4.39
CA LEU A 125 14.26 -2.23 -5.31
C LEU A 125 15.35 -1.42 -4.58
N ARG A 126 14.98 -0.67 -3.54
CA ARG A 126 15.89 0.18 -2.76
C ARG A 126 16.59 -0.56 -1.62
N ASP A 127 15.96 -1.63 -1.11
CA ASP A 127 16.50 -2.47 -0.04
C ASP A 127 16.51 -3.96 -0.45
N PRO A 128 17.68 -4.51 -0.81
CA PRO A 128 17.83 -5.93 -1.17
C PRO A 128 17.38 -6.91 -0.08
N GLU A 129 17.45 -6.52 1.21
CA GLU A 129 17.00 -7.37 2.32
C GLU A 129 15.47 -7.49 2.34
N SER A 130 14.78 -6.35 2.20
CA SER A 130 13.32 -6.29 2.05
C SER A 130 12.82 -6.99 0.77
N CYS A 131 13.67 -7.05 -0.27
CA CYS A 131 13.38 -7.69 -1.56
C CYS A 131 13.03 -9.18 -1.42
N THR A 132 13.70 -9.90 -0.52
CA THR A 132 13.44 -11.34 -0.30
C THR A 132 12.02 -11.58 0.21
N GLN A 133 11.51 -10.69 1.07
CA GLN A 133 10.19 -10.83 1.67
C GLN A 133 9.06 -10.47 0.70
N VAL A 134 9.27 -9.48 -0.17
CA VAL A 134 8.30 -9.08 -1.21
C VAL A 134 8.24 -10.11 -2.35
N LYS A 135 9.40 -10.65 -2.79
CA LYS A 135 9.48 -11.68 -3.85
C LYS A 135 8.71 -12.96 -3.49
N HIS A 136 8.73 -13.37 -2.22
CA HIS A 136 8.00 -14.56 -1.78
C HIS A 136 6.47 -14.41 -1.89
N PHE A 137 5.94 -13.17 -1.88
CA PHE A 137 4.52 -12.92 -2.04
C PHE A 137 4.06 -13.04 -3.50
N HIS A 138 4.89 -12.61 -4.46
CA HIS A 138 4.58 -12.69 -5.89
C HIS A 138 4.61 -14.15 -6.42
N GLN A 139 5.34 -15.04 -5.75
CA GLN A 139 5.44 -16.45 -6.10
C GLN A 139 4.26 -17.32 -5.59
N GLN A 140 3.34 -16.75 -4.80
CA GLN A 140 2.23 -17.50 -4.15
C GLN A 140 0.88 -17.40 -4.86
N THR A 141 0.81 -16.87 -6.08
CA THR A 141 -0.37 -17.07 -6.92
C THR A 141 -0.46 -18.55 -7.28
N PRO A 142 -1.52 -19.29 -6.89
CA PRO A 142 -1.62 -20.69 -7.24
C PRO A 142 -1.80 -20.80 -8.75
N ALA A 143 -0.74 -21.23 -9.44
CA ALA A 143 -0.85 -21.81 -10.75
C ALA A 143 -1.76 -23.04 -10.60
N SER A 144 -2.99 -22.91 -11.08
CA SER A 144 -3.84 -24.04 -11.41
C SER A 144 -3.02 -25.02 -12.23
N THR A 145 -2.96 -26.24 -11.73
CA THR A 145 -2.37 -27.45 -12.30
C THR A 145 -2.47 -27.50 -13.82
N HIS A 146 -1.33 -27.53 -14.52
CA HIS A 146 -0.99 -28.53 -15.54
C HIS A 146 0.46 -28.33 -16.04
N SER A 147 1.29 -29.34 -15.78
CA SER A 147 2.42 -29.85 -16.57
C SER A 147 3.38 -28.90 -17.31
N GLU A 148 4.62 -28.83 -16.79
CA GLU A 148 5.92 -28.97 -17.49
C GLU A 148 6.26 -28.08 -18.72
N LYS A 149 7.11 -27.05 -18.54
CA LYS A 149 8.49 -26.91 -19.12
C LYS A 149 9.09 -25.50 -18.87
N PRO A 150 10.43 -25.36 -18.82
CA PRO A 150 11.11 -24.11 -18.46
C PRO A 150 11.27 -23.19 -19.68
N GLN A 151 10.71 -21.98 -19.61
CA GLN A 151 10.91 -20.94 -20.64
C GLN A 151 10.98 -19.55 -19.98
N VAL A 152 12.20 -19.00 -20.00
CA VAL A 152 12.57 -17.59 -20.27
C VAL A 152 11.92 -16.49 -19.41
N LEU A 153 12.78 -15.78 -18.66
CA LEU A 153 12.48 -14.49 -18.02
C LEU A 153 11.84 -13.51 -19.03
N PRO A 154 10.70 -12.88 -18.71
CA PRO A 154 10.25 -11.74 -19.48
C PRO A 154 10.95 -10.48 -18.99
N SER A 155 11.92 -10.04 -19.81
CA SER A 155 12.43 -8.68 -19.86
C SER A 155 11.30 -7.73 -20.23
N CYS A 156 10.70 -7.03 -19.27
CA CYS A 156 9.88 -5.84 -19.54
C CYS A 156 10.05 -4.85 -18.39
N ILE A 157 10.88 -3.83 -18.60
CA ILE A 157 10.59 -2.40 -18.43
C ILE A 157 11.82 -1.67 -19.04
N THR A 158 11.70 -1.27 -20.30
CA THR A 158 12.39 -0.11 -20.84
C THR A 158 11.35 0.59 -21.73
N ILE A 159 10.95 1.78 -21.27
CA ILE A 159 10.27 2.91 -21.93
C ILE A 159 9.41 2.59 -23.17
#